data_AF-U1EXB0-F1
#
_entry.id   AF-U1EXB0-F1
#
_cell.length_a   1.000
_cell.length_b   1.000
_cell.length_c   1.000
_cell.angle_alpha   90.00
_cell.angle_beta   90.00
_cell.angle_gamma   90.00
#
_symmetry.space_group_name_H-M   'P 1'
#
loop_
_entity.id
_entity.type
_entity.pdbx_description
1 polymer ?
#
loop_
_entity_poly.entity_id
_entity_poly.type
_entity_poly.pdbx_seq_one_letter_code
_entity_poly.pdbx_strand_id
1 'polypeptide(L)'
;ASTLCLTGCGTSHQEKSGADPSSATASAGSGYPATVMSCAEKLTFTEAPKKVLLLGDTDASVLTTLDVLDKVAMRTGRLDTTGYDVTTATKLKAIPQMESGTNATGG
;
A
#
# COMPACT_ATOMS: atom_id res chain seq x y z
N ALA A 1 39.21 -11.10 32.83
CA ALA A 1 38.30 -10.76 31.72
C ALA A 1 36.89 -11.00 32.23
N SER A 2 36.07 -9.95 32.29
CA SER A 2 34.72 -9.99 32.89
C SER A 2 33.69 -10.36 31.84
N THR A 3 32.90 -11.41 32.09
CA THR A 3 31.81 -11.87 31.21
C THR A 3 30.50 -11.26 31.71
N LEU A 4 29.79 -10.51 30.85
CA LEU A 4 28.50 -9.90 31.16
C LEU A 4 27.37 -10.83 30.66
N CYS A 5 26.50 -11.31 31.55
CA CYS A 5 25.31 -12.09 31.22
C CYS A 5 24.12 -11.16 30.89
N LEU A 6 23.48 -11.36 29.74
CA LEU A 6 22.29 -10.62 29.33
C LEU A 6 21.02 -11.32 29.86
N THR A 7 20.36 -10.75 30.88
CA THR A 7 19.11 -11.26 31.44
C THR A 7 17.93 -10.82 30.56
N GLY A 8 17.30 -11.79 29.90
CA GLY A 8 16.01 -11.62 29.26
C GLY A 8 14.88 -11.45 30.29
N CYS A 9 13.97 -10.51 30.02
CA CYS A 9 12.71 -10.40 30.74
C CYS A 9 11.59 -10.77 29.77
N GLY A 10 11.04 -11.97 29.95
CA GLY A 10 9.81 -12.39 29.30
C GLY A 10 8.59 -11.77 30.00
N THR A 11 7.57 -11.47 29.21
CA THR A 11 6.19 -11.46 29.70
C THR A 11 5.38 -12.41 28.83
N SER A 12 4.94 -13.50 29.46
CA SER A 12 4.05 -14.50 28.88
C SER A 12 2.64 -13.92 28.86
N HIS A 13 1.98 -13.89 27.69
CA HIS A 13 0.52 -13.90 27.63
C HIS A 13 0.06 -15.16 26.90
N GLN A 14 -1.02 -15.68 27.45
CA GLN A 14 -1.52 -17.03 27.39
C GLN A 14 -2.10 -17.38 26.01
N GLU A 15 -1.90 -18.64 25.61
CA GLU A 15 -2.59 -19.29 24.51
C GLU A 15 -4.11 -19.31 24.77
N LYS A 16 -4.90 -18.66 23.90
CA LYS A 16 -6.30 -19.02 23.69
C LYS A 16 -6.49 -19.39 22.23
N SER A 17 -6.70 -20.69 22.01
CA SER A 17 -7.22 -21.27 20.78
C SER A 17 -8.46 -20.51 20.30
N GLY A 18 -8.35 -19.95 19.11
CA GLY A 18 -9.41 -19.40 18.28
C GLY A 18 -8.88 -19.44 16.87
N ALA A 19 -9.00 -20.61 16.23
CA ALA A 19 -8.71 -20.77 14.83
C ALA A 19 -9.75 -19.98 14.02
N ASP A 20 -9.49 -18.71 13.78
CA ASP A 20 -9.93 -18.06 12.56
C ASP A 20 -8.72 -18.01 11.65
N PRO A 21 -8.59 -18.92 10.66
CA PRO A 21 -7.77 -18.62 9.52
C PRO A 21 -8.48 -17.51 8.75
N SER A 22 -8.41 -16.28 9.25
CA SER A 22 -8.28 -15.13 8.35
C SER A 22 -6.85 -15.19 7.80
N SER A 23 -6.53 -16.32 7.13
CA SER A 23 -5.68 -16.28 5.98
C SER A 23 -6.29 -15.20 5.11
N ALA A 24 -5.67 -14.03 5.12
CA ALA A 24 -5.57 -13.25 3.91
C ALA A 24 -4.81 -14.15 2.91
N THR A 25 -5.49 -15.18 2.43
CA THR A 25 -5.22 -15.79 1.15
C THR A 25 -5.52 -14.64 0.22
N ALA A 26 -4.48 -13.84 -0.08
CA ALA A 26 -4.44 -13.09 -1.30
C ALA A 26 -4.56 -14.15 -2.40
N SER A 27 -5.80 -14.54 -2.68
CA SER A 27 -6.15 -15.12 -3.95
C SER A 27 -5.96 -13.97 -4.92
N ALA A 28 -4.71 -13.73 -5.28
CA ALA A 28 -4.36 -13.17 -6.56
C ALA A 28 -4.80 -14.23 -7.59
N GLY A 29 -6.11 -14.43 -7.71
CA GLY A 29 -6.67 -15.02 -8.90
C GLY A 29 -6.11 -14.21 -10.04
N SER A 30 -5.41 -14.87 -10.95
CA SER A 30 -4.89 -14.25 -12.16
C SER A 30 -6.08 -13.89 -13.05
N GLY A 31 -6.79 -12.81 -12.70
CA GLY A 31 -8.02 -12.38 -13.36
C GLY A 31 -9.07 -11.80 -12.41
N TYR A 32 -10.20 -11.43 -13.01
CA TYR A 32 -11.34 -10.87 -12.30
C TYR A 32 -12.49 -11.89 -12.27
N PRO A 33 -13.37 -11.86 -11.26
CA PRO A 33 -13.39 -10.91 -10.13
C PRO A 33 -12.28 -11.17 -9.10
N ALA A 34 -11.61 -10.09 -8.68
CA ALA A 34 -10.58 -10.10 -7.65
C ALA A 34 -11.14 -9.49 -6.36
N THR A 35 -10.83 -10.08 -5.22
CA THR A 35 -11.27 -9.57 -3.91
C THR A 35 -10.08 -9.26 -3.03
N VAL A 36 -10.05 -8.04 -2.49
CA VAL A 36 -8.99 -7.51 -1.64
C VAL A 36 -9.61 -7.03 -0.34
N MET A 37 -8.94 -7.34 0.78
CA MET A 37 -9.29 -6.79 2.09
C MET A 37 -8.56 -5.47 2.28
N SER A 38 -9.29 -4.39 2.54
CA SER A 38 -8.73 -3.08 2.91
C SER A 38 -9.20 -2.75 4.32
N CYS A 39 -8.27 -2.75 5.28
CA CYS A 39 -8.60 -2.74 6.71
C CYS A 39 -9.62 -3.86 7.04
N ALA A 40 -10.82 -3.52 7.50
CA ALA A 40 -11.90 -4.47 7.78
C ALA A 40 -12.92 -4.60 6.63
N GLU A 41 -12.74 -3.85 5.53
CA GLU A 41 -13.67 -3.84 4.41
C GLU A 41 -13.24 -4.78 3.28
N LYS A 42 -14.25 -5.40 2.65
CA LYS A 42 -14.09 -6.30 1.51
C LYS A 42 -14.37 -5.56 0.22
N LEU A 43 -13.33 -5.38 -0.59
CA LEU A 43 -13.41 -4.73 -1.89
C LEU A 43 -13.36 -5.78 -2.99
N THR A 44 -14.36 -5.80 -3.85
CA THR A 44 -14.40 -6.70 -5.02
C THR A 44 -14.30 -5.88 -6.29
N PHE A 45 -13.31 -6.21 -7.11
CA PHE A 45 -13.08 -5.66 -8.43
C PHE A 45 -13.55 -6.69 -9.45
N THR A 46 -14.49 -6.33 -10.32
CA THR A 46 -15.01 -7.22 -11.38
C THR A 46 -14.24 -7.08 -12.69
N GLU A 47 -13.43 -6.04 -12.82
CA GLU A 47 -12.54 -5.76 -13.94
C GLU A 47 -11.34 -4.92 -13.49
N ALA A 48 -10.37 -4.75 -14.39
CA ALA A 48 -9.19 -3.96 -14.09
C ALA A 48 -9.51 -2.48 -13.84
N PRO A 49 -8.92 -1.87 -12.79
CA PRO A 49 -9.06 -0.43 -12.55
C PRO A 49 -8.64 0.37 -13.79
N LYS A 50 -9.55 1.22 -14.28
CA LYS A 50 -9.33 2.06 -15.48
C LYS A 50 -8.84 3.46 -15.13
N LYS A 51 -9.19 3.95 -13.94
CA LYS A 51 -8.83 5.28 -13.42
C LYS A 51 -8.53 5.18 -11.94
N VAL A 52 -7.30 5.50 -11.56
CA VAL A 52 -6.83 5.48 -10.17
C VAL A 52 -6.54 6.91 -9.72
N LEU A 53 -7.01 7.27 -8.53
CA LEU A 53 -6.60 8.48 -7.82
C LEU A 53 -5.51 8.07 -6.82
N LEU A 54 -4.33 8.64 -6.96
CA LEU A 54 -3.22 8.41 -6.04
C LEU A 54 -3.25 9.45 -4.92
N LEU A 55 -3.34 9.02 -3.67
CA LEU A 55 -3.36 9.90 -2.50
C LEU A 55 -1.99 9.94 -1.84
N GLY A 56 -1.26 11.04 -2.03
CA GLY A 56 0.12 11.18 -1.54
C GLY A 56 1.15 10.33 -2.30
N ASP A 57 2.34 10.18 -1.72
CA ASP A 57 3.47 9.44 -2.33
C ASP A 57 3.54 7.96 -1.91
N THR A 58 2.69 7.51 -0.98
CA THR A 58 2.82 6.23 -0.27
C THR A 58 2.84 5.01 -1.20
N ASP A 59 2.22 5.09 -2.38
CA ASP A 59 2.03 3.92 -3.25
C ASP A 59 2.77 3.98 -4.59
N ALA A 60 3.50 5.06 -4.88
CA ALA A 60 4.14 5.27 -6.17
C ALA A 60 5.18 4.17 -6.50
N SER A 61 5.95 3.70 -5.50
CA SER A 61 6.91 2.59 -5.66
C SER A 61 6.25 1.26 -6.03
N VAL A 62 5.09 0.96 -5.44
CA VAL A 62 4.35 -0.29 -5.72
C VAL A 62 3.78 -0.26 -7.13
N LEU A 63 3.13 0.84 -7.51
CA LEU A 63 2.54 1.01 -8.84
C LEU A 63 3.60 1.00 -9.96
N THR A 64 4.80 1.50 -9.66
CA THR A 64 5.95 1.43 -10.57
C THR A 64 6.46 0.01 -10.72
N THR A 65 6.60 -0.73 -9.62
CA THR A 65 7.08 -2.12 -9.64
C THR A 65 6.12 -3.03 -10.42
N LEU A 66 4.83 -2.73 -10.37
CA LEU A 66 3.78 -3.45 -11.11
C LEU A 66 3.59 -2.93 -12.55
N ASP A 67 4.31 -1.88 -12.97
CA ASP A 67 4.17 -1.19 -14.26
C ASP A 67 2.73 -0.78 -14.61
N VAL A 68 1.96 -0.36 -13.60
CA VAL A 68 0.56 0.08 -13.74
C VAL A 68 0.38 1.58 -13.54
N LEU A 69 1.48 2.33 -13.48
CA LEU A 69 1.45 3.76 -13.21
C LEU A 69 0.63 4.55 -14.26
N ASP A 70 0.54 4.02 -15.49
CA ASP A 70 -0.26 4.57 -16.59
C ASP A 70 -1.79 4.49 -16.35
N LYS A 71 -2.25 3.82 -15.27
CA LYS A 71 -3.66 3.82 -14.84
C LYS A 71 -4.01 4.95 -13.87
N VAL A 72 -3.02 5.70 -13.39
CA VAL A 72 -3.23 6.83 -12.48
C VAL A 72 -3.71 8.04 -13.27
N ALA A 73 -4.94 8.46 -12.99
CA ALA A 73 -5.58 9.59 -13.67
C ALA A 73 -5.19 10.92 -13.03
N MET A 74 -5.05 10.94 -11.69
CA MET A 74 -4.70 12.13 -10.91
C MET A 74 -3.95 11.73 -9.65
N ARG A 75 -3.16 12.66 -9.11
CA ARG A 75 -2.50 12.54 -7.81
C ARG A 75 -2.87 13.69 -6.89
N THR A 76 -2.73 13.48 -5.58
CA THR A 76 -2.81 14.53 -4.56
C THR A 76 -1.52 14.58 -3.76
N GLY A 77 -1.32 15.66 -3.00
CA GLY A 77 -0.17 15.83 -2.13
C GLY A 77 1.11 16.25 -2.86
N ARG A 78 2.16 16.43 -2.05
CA ARG A 78 3.52 16.69 -2.54
C ARG A 78 4.03 15.45 -3.26
N LEU A 79 4.92 15.65 -4.23
CA LEU A 79 5.62 14.57 -4.93
C LEU A 79 7.10 14.62 -4.53
N ASP A 80 7.59 13.59 -3.83
CA ASP A 80 9.01 13.37 -3.60
C ASP A 80 9.55 12.31 -4.56
N THR A 81 10.37 12.74 -5.53
CA THR A 81 10.98 11.82 -6.49
C THR A 81 12.33 11.27 -6.05
N THR A 82 12.76 11.53 -4.81
CA THR A 82 14.06 11.05 -4.31
C THR A 82 14.06 9.52 -4.25
N GLY A 83 15.02 8.89 -4.93
CA GLY A 83 15.15 7.43 -4.97
C GLY A 83 14.45 6.74 -6.15
N TYR A 84 13.68 7.47 -6.96
CA TYR A 84 13.16 6.94 -8.23
C TYR A 84 14.14 7.14 -9.38
N ASP A 85 14.13 6.22 -10.35
CA ASP A 85 14.84 6.43 -11.60
C ASP A 85 14.19 7.55 -12.44
N VAL A 86 14.92 8.06 -13.44
CA VAL A 86 14.48 9.19 -14.27
C VAL A 86 13.16 8.91 -14.99
N THR A 87 12.93 7.68 -15.43
CA THR A 87 11.70 7.29 -16.14
C THR A 87 10.51 7.38 -15.21
N THR A 88 10.62 6.76 -14.03
CA THR A 88 9.56 6.77 -13.02
C THR A 88 9.28 8.19 -12.53
N ALA A 89 10.32 8.96 -12.21
CA ALA A 89 10.18 10.35 -11.79
C ALA A 89 9.49 11.20 -12.87
N THR A 90 9.77 10.93 -14.16
CA THR A 90 9.12 11.64 -15.28
C THR A 90 7.64 11.26 -15.39
N LYS A 91 7.31 9.96 -15.33
CA LYS A 91 5.92 9.49 -15.32
C LYS A 91 5.13 10.11 -14.16
N LEU A 92 5.68 10.10 -12.94
CA LEU A 92 5.04 10.68 -11.76
C LEU A 92 4.80 12.19 -11.88
N LYS A 93 5.76 12.93 -12.46
CA LYS A 93 5.62 14.38 -12.70
C LYS A 93 4.56 14.70 -13.75
N ALA A 94 4.33 13.82 -14.71
CA ALA A 94 3.34 14.00 -15.77
C ALA A 94 1.89 13.77 -15.28
N ILE A 95 1.69 13.08 -14.15
CA ILE A 95 0.34 12.86 -13.58
C ILE A 95 -0.22 14.20 -13.08
N PRO A 96 -1.42 14.61 -13.54
CA PRO A 96 -2.08 15.83 -13.06
C PRO A 96 -2.26 15.81 -11.54
N GLN A 97 -1.90 16.91 -10.88
CA GLN A 97 -2.14 17.08 -9.45
C GLN A 97 -3.48 17.79 -9.24
N MET A 98 -4.36 17.22 -8.42
CA MET A 98 -5.51 17.97 -7.91
C MET A 98 -5.05 18.95 -6.83
N GLU A 99 -5.67 20.14 -6.77
CA GLU A 99 -5.41 21.06 -5.66
C GLU A 99 -5.67 20.37 -4.32
N SER A 100 -4.71 20.53 -3.41
CA SER A 100 -4.78 20.02 -2.05
C SER A 100 -5.79 20.89 -1.27
N GLY A 101 -6.65 20.23 -0.52
CA GLY A 101 -7.64 20.86 0.34
C GLY A 101 -7.89 19.98 1.55
N THR A 102 -8.18 20.59 2.70
CA THR A 102 -8.30 19.85 3.96
C THR A 102 -9.59 19.03 3.96
N ASN A 103 -9.47 17.71 4.05
CA ASN A 103 -10.60 16.78 4.20
C ASN A 103 -10.37 15.85 5.41
N ALA A 104 -11.39 15.08 5.79
CA ALA A 104 -11.36 14.21 6.97
C ALA A 104 -10.32 13.06 6.88
N THR A 105 -9.80 12.80 5.69
CA THR A 105 -8.81 11.75 5.41
C THR A 105 -7.40 12.30 5.19
N GLY A 106 -7.21 13.62 5.32
CA GLY A 106 -5.99 14.33 4.91
C GLY A 106 -5.99 14.66 3.42
N GLY A 107 -5.49 15.86 3.09
CA GLY A 107 -5.38 16.37 1.72
C GLY A 107 -4.44 17.56 1.65
#